data_AF-A0AAV3JKF0-F1
#
_entry.id   AF-A0AAV3JKF0-F1
#
_cell.length_a   1.000
_cell.length_b   1.000
_cell.length_c   1.000
_cell.angle_alpha   90.00
_cell.angle_beta   90.00
_cell.angle_gamma   90.00
#
_symmetry.space_group_name_H-M   'P 1'
#
loop_
_entity.id
_entity.type
_entity.pdbx_description
1 polymer ?
#
loop_
_entity_poly.entity_id
_entity_poly.type
_entity_poly.pdbx_seq_one_letter_code
_entity_poly.pdbx_strand_id
1 'polypeptide(L)'
;MEASDVIKKIENNYPIDEDVLNFLLDHIGDWNPRVRDEIVYGSWVKLVIEHKLMQSQKLNILQRVLRDKFLLQGLGVPNSNTVLNRSFTALLLALLLEDSNNKGWISEEDQIKIMNQAFSWLIDEPDFRGFDEELGWIHAFAHGADLLTEIVKMKCFSKDDSLKILTIIKRVMITDDILTLNG
;
A
#
# COMPACT_ATOMS: atom_id res chain seq x y z
N MET A 1 -16.65 12.54 8.96
CA MET A 1 -16.51 13.44 7.79
C MET A 1 -16.95 12.65 6.58
N GLU A 2 -17.75 13.22 5.69
CA GLU A 2 -18.21 12.52 4.49
C GLU A 2 -17.15 12.58 3.38
N ALA A 3 -17.16 11.59 2.50
CA ALA A 3 -16.16 11.48 1.43
C ALA A 3 -16.21 12.67 0.43
N SER A 4 -17.38 13.29 0.24
CA SER A 4 -17.52 14.52 -0.56
C SER A 4 -16.85 15.75 0.07
N ASP A 5 -16.77 15.79 1.40
CA ASP A 5 -16.14 16.91 2.12
C ASP A 5 -14.62 16.81 2.03
N VAL A 6 -14.08 15.59 2.02
CA VAL A 6 -12.65 15.29 1.84
C VAL A 6 -12.12 15.88 0.54
N ILE A 7 -12.80 15.61 -0.59
CA ILE A 7 -12.37 16.09 -1.91
C ILE A 7 -12.33 17.63 -1.93
N LYS A 8 -13.39 18.28 -1.42
CA LYS A 8 -13.45 19.75 -1.35
C LYS A 8 -12.32 20.33 -0.50
N LYS A 9 -12.00 19.71 0.64
CA LYS A 9 -10.90 20.16 1.50
C LYS A 9 -9.55 20.01 0.80
N ILE A 10 -9.31 18.91 0.07
CA ILE A 10 -8.07 18.69 -0.70
C ILE A 10 -7.90 19.71 -1.83
N GLU A 11 -9.00 20.18 -2.43
CA GLU A 11 -8.96 21.19 -3.48
C GLU A 11 -8.65 22.59 -2.95
N ASN A 12 -9.21 22.94 -1.78
CA ASN A 12 -9.22 24.32 -1.30
C ASN A 12 -8.21 24.61 -0.17
N ASN A 13 -7.65 23.59 0.48
CA ASN A 13 -6.79 23.79 1.65
C ASN A 13 -5.32 23.46 1.33
N TYR A 14 -4.42 24.26 1.91
CA TYR A 14 -2.99 23.96 2.03
C TYR A 14 -2.42 24.74 3.23
N PRO A 15 -1.79 24.08 4.24
CA PRO A 15 -1.57 22.64 4.33
C PRO A 15 -2.88 21.85 4.49
N ILE A 16 -2.82 20.56 4.18
CA ILE A 16 -3.98 19.68 4.33
C ILE A 16 -4.27 19.47 5.81
N ASP A 17 -5.54 19.51 6.19
CA ASP A 17 -5.96 19.31 7.57
C ASP A 17 -5.69 17.86 8.02
N GLU A 18 -5.30 17.69 9.29
CA GLU A 18 -4.98 16.36 9.84
C GLU A 18 -6.19 15.41 9.86
N ASP A 19 -7.41 15.95 9.96
CA ASP A 19 -8.65 15.15 9.89
C ASP A 19 -8.87 14.55 8.49
N VAL A 20 -8.44 15.24 7.43
CA VAL A 20 -8.39 14.72 6.06
C VAL A 20 -7.40 13.58 5.96
N LEU A 21 -6.16 13.77 6.43
CA LEU A 21 -5.14 12.72 6.37
C LEU A 21 -5.56 11.47 7.16
N ASN A 22 -6.17 11.67 8.33
CA ASN A 22 -6.68 10.57 9.14
C ASN A 22 -7.82 9.83 8.46
N PHE A 23 -8.78 10.54 7.86
CA PHE A 23 -9.84 9.92 7.08
C PHE A 23 -9.26 9.04 5.97
N LEU A 24 -8.31 9.56 5.20
CA LEU A 24 -7.71 8.81 4.09
C LEU A 24 -6.98 7.53 4.58
N LEU A 25 -6.37 7.57 5.77
CA LEU A 25 -5.73 6.38 6.36
C LEU A 25 -6.76 5.40 6.95
N ASP A 26 -7.80 5.90 7.61
CA ASP A 26 -8.85 5.07 8.23
C ASP A 26 -9.68 4.33 7.20
N HIS A 27 -9.81 4.90 5.99
CA HIS A 27 -10.58 4.33 4.87
C HIS A 27 -9.69 3.71 3.78
N ILE A 28 -8.41 3.43 4.05
CA ILE A 28 -7.47 2.92 3.05
C ILE A 28 -7.89 1.59 2.42
N GLY A 29 -8.60 0.73 3.15
CA GLY A 29 -9.16 -0.52 2.67
C GLY A 29 -10.69 -0.58 2.76
N ASP A 30 -11.37 0.55 2.53
CA ASP A 30 -12.83 0.62 2.58
C ASP A 30 -13.48 -0.43 1.65
N TRP A 31 -14.60 -1.03 2.09
CA TRP A 31 -15.31 -2.04 1.31
C TRP A 31 -15.98 -1.45 0.09
N ASN A 32 -16.34 -0.16 0.14
CA ASN A 32 -16.87 0.54 -1.02
C ASN A 32 -15.72 0.92 -1.97
N PRO A 33 -15.61 0.29 -3.16
CA PRO A 33 -14.52 0.57 -4.11
C PRO A 33 -14.47 2.04 -4.53
N ARG A 34 -15.61 2.74 -4.56
CA ARG A 34 -15.62 4.17 -4.87
C ARG A 34 -14.89 4.98 -3.80
N VAL A 35 -15.11 4.66 -2.52
CA VAL A 35 -14.43 5.37 -1.42
C VAL A 35 -12.94 5.05 -1.45
N ARG A 36 -12.59 3.78 -1.57
CA ARG A 36 -11.21 3.30 -1.51
C ARG A 36 -10.37 3.74 -2.72
N ASP A 37 -10.86 3.50 -3.92
CA ASP A 37 -10.09 3.66 -5.16
C ASP A 37 -10.13 5.11 -5.65
N GLU A 38 -11.33 5.67 -5.81
CA GLU A 38 -11.48 7.00 -6.40
C GLU A 38 -11.18 8.11 -5.39
N ILE A 39 -11.70 7.97 -4.16
CA ILE A 39 -11.59 9.04 -3.16
C ILE A 39 -10.28 8.91 -2.41
N VAL A 40 -10.02 7.78 -1.76
CA VAL A 40 -8.84 7.64 -0.90
C VAL A 40 -7.56 7.58 -1.71
N TYR A 41 -7.41 6.58 -2.59
CA TYR A 41 -6.19 6.45 -3.38
C TYR A 41 -6.02 7.61 -4.37
N GLY A 42 -7.09 8.02 -5.06
CA GLY A 42 -7.06 9.22 -5.92
C GLY A 42 -6.62 10.49 -5.19
N SER A 43 -7.03 10.66 -3.93
CA SER A 43 -6.55 11.76 -3.08
C SER A 43 -5.06 11.65 -2.77
N TRP A 44 -4.56 10.47 -2.41
CA TRP A 44 -3.12 10.29 -2.16
C TRP A 44 -2.28 10.66 -3.38
N VAL A 45 -2.66 10.17 -4.56
CA VAL A 45 -2.00 10.49 -5.82
C VAL A 45 -1.99 12.01 -6.06
N LYS A 46 -3.17 12.65 -5.96
CA LYS A 46 -3.29 14.11 -6.14
C LYS A 46 -2.41 14.89 -5.16
N LEU A 47 -2.43 14.52 -3.88
CA LEU A 47 -1.69 15.19 -2.83
C LEU A 47 -0.16 15.10 -3.02
N VAL A 48 0.35 13.95 -3.48
CA VAL A 48 1.78 13.74 -3.73
C VAL A 48 2.22 14.46 -5.01
N ILE A 49 1.49 14.29 -6.11
CA ILE A 49 1.81 14.88 -7.43
C ILE A 49 1.73 16.41 -7.38
N GLU A 50 0.68 16.98 -6.78
CA GLU A 50 0.52 18.44 -6.63
C GLU A 50 1.39 19.03 -5.51
N HIS A 51 2.22 18.21 -4.84
CA HIS A 51 3.10 18.61 -3.75
C HIS A 51 2.36 19.30 -2.59
N LYS A 52 1.13 18.86 -2.31
CA LYS A 52 0.26 19.41 -1.26
C LYS A 52 0.48 18.83 0.14
N LEU A 53 1.48 17.97 0.31
CA LEU A 53 1.88 17.44 1.60
C LEU A 53 3.19 18.06 2.06
N MET A 54 3.18 18.63 3.27
CA MET A 54 4.41 19.01 3.96
C MET A 54 5.25 17.76 4.26
N GLN A 55 6.57 17.92 4.37
CA GLN A 55 7.47 16.81 4.71
C GLN A 55 7.10 16.15 6.05
N SER A 56 6.71 16.95 7.05
CA SER A 56 6.21 16.43 8.33
C SER A 56 4.96 15.56 8.18
N GLN A 57 4.04 15.94 7.29
CA GLN A 57 2.83 15.15 7.01
C GLN A 57 3.18 13.83 6.35
N LYS A 58 4.08 13.83 5.36
CA LYS A 58 4.56 12.59 4.71
C LYS A 58 5.19 11.63 5.72
N LEU A 59 6.03 12.16 6.61
CA LEU A 59 6.66 11.38 7.68
C LEU A 59 5.62 10.84 8.67
N ASN A 60 4.65 11.65 9.09
CA ASN A 60 3.59 11.20 10.00
C ASN A 60 2.73 10.09 9.39
N ILE A 61 2.34 10.22 8.12
CA ILE A 61 1.62 9.21 7.36
C ILE A 61 2.42 7.90 7.33
N LEU A 62 3.69 7.96 6.93
CA LEU A 62 4.56 6.79 6.88
C LEU A 62 4.70 6.13 8.26
N GLN A 63 4.97 6.91 9.30
CA GLN A 63 5.16 6.40 10.65
C GLN A 63 3.88 5.76 11.19
N ARG A 64 2.70 6.31 10.87
CA ARG A 64 1.41 5.71 11.24
C ARG A 64 1.23 4.35 10.58
N VAL A 65 1.43 4.26 9.27
CA VAL A 65 1.33 3.00 8.50
C VAL A 65 2.28 1.93 9.03
N LEU A 66 3.53 2.29 9.33
CA LEU A 66 4.55 1.36 9.83
C LEU A 66 4.30 0.92 11.27
N ARG A 67 3.95 1.85 12.17
CA ARG A 67 3.70 1.59 13.59
C ARG A 67 2.47 0.70 13.77
N ASP A 68 1.40 1.02 13.06
CA ASP A 68 0.12 0.32 13.17
C ASP A 68 0.07 -0.93 12.26
N LYS A 69 1.17 -1.22 11.55
CA LYS A 69 1.41 -2.40 10.72
C LYS A 69 0.30 -2.66 9.69
N PHE A 70 -0.09 -1.64 8.95
CA PHE A 70 -1.21 -1.74 8.01
C PHE A 70 -0.97 -2.84 6.93
N LEU A 71 0.28 -3.03 6.48
CA LEU A 71 0.65 -4.11 5.55
C LEU A 71 0.43 -5.52 6.10
N LEU A 72 0.37 -5.67 7.43
CA LEU A 72 0.23 -6.97 8.10
C LEU A 72 -1.14 -7.13 8.76
N GLN A 73 -2.04 -6.16 8.58
CA GLN A 73 -3.33 -6.16 9.25
C GLN A 73 -4.19 -7.34 8.78
N GLY A 74 -4.63 -8.18 9.73
CA GLY A 74 -5.46 -9.34 9.43
C GLY A 74 -4.76 -10.43 8.60
N LEU A 75 -3.44 -10.37 8.44
CA LEU A 75 -2.68 -11.38 7.71
C LEU A 75 -2.87 -12.77 8.33
N GLY A 76 -3.10 -13.77 7.49
CA GLY A 76 -3.37 -15.15 7.91
C GLY A 76 -4.81 -15.41 8.38
N VAL A 77 -5.69 -14.41 8.41
CA VAL A 77 -7.13 -14.61 8.67
C VAL A 77 -7.82 -15.00 7.35
N PRO A 78 -8.34 -16.23 7.20
CA PRO A 78 -8.97 -16.67 5.95
C PRO A 78 -10.22 -15.86 5.64
N ASN A 79 -10.48 -15.61 4.35
CA ASN A 79 -11.69 -14.95 3.83
C ASN A 79 -12.00 -13.58 4.47
N SER A 80 -10.96 -12.87 4.92
CA SER A 80 -11.10 -11.54 5.49
C SER A 80 -10.91 -10.45 4.43
N ASN A 81 -11.81 -9.47 4.39
CA ASN A 81 -11.67 -8.28 3.54
C ASN A 81 -10.54 -7.34 4.00
N THR A 82 -9.79 -7.71 5.04
CA THR A 82 -8.56 -7.01 5.46
C THR A 82 -7.46 -7.01 4.40
N VAL A 83 -7.54 -7.88 3.38
CA VAL A 83 -6.70 -7.81 2.17
C VAL A 83 -6.74 -6.42 1.52
N LEU A 84 -7.88 -5.73 1.57
CA LEU A 84 -8.03 -4.39 1.00
C LEU A 84 -7.10 -3.40 1.70
N ASN A 85 -6.99 -3.46 3.04
CA ASN A 85 -6.06 -2.61 3.79
C ASN A 85 -4.61 -2.92 3.40
N ARG A 86 -4.21 -4.19 3.33
CA ARG A 86 -2.83 -4.57 2.98
C ARG A 86 -2.48 -4.14 1.55
N SER A 87 -3.37 -4.43 0.60
CA SER A 87 -3.25 -4.09 -0.81
C SER A 87 -3.10 -2.58 -1.05
N PHE A 88 -4.01 -1.76 -0.51
CA PHE A 88 -3.97 -0.32 -0.72
C PHE A 88 -2.90 0.39 0.12
N THR A 89 -2.49 -0.21 1.25
CA THR A 89 -1.30 0.25 1.98
C THR A 89 -0.04 0.04 1.14
N ALA A 90 0.08 -1.10 0.45
CA ALA A 90 1.21 -1.34 -0.43
C ALA A 90 1.28 -0.29 -1.54
N LEU A 91 0.15 0.05 -2.13
CA LEU A 91 0.04 1.08 -3.16
C LEU A 91 0.40 2.48 -2.64
N LEU A 92 -0.06 2.85 -1.44
CA LEU A 92 0.36 4.10 -0.77
C LEU A 92 1.87 4.12 -0.50
N LEU A 93 2.44 3.01 -0.02
CA LEU A 93 3.87 2.93 0.24
C LEU A 93 4.70 2.99 -1.05
N ALA A 94 4.23 2.41 -2.15
CA ALA A 94 4.83 2.56 -3.46
C ALA A 94 4.89 4.04 -3.86
N LEU A 95 3.75 4.76 -3.77
CA LEU A 95 3.68 6.20 -4.06
C LEU A 95 4.64 7.04 -3.19
N LEU A 96 4.72 6.75 -1.89
CA LEU A 96 5.62 7.46 -0.97
C LEU A 96 7.10 7.14 -1.24
N LEU A 97 7.43 5.87 -1.53
CA LEU A 97 8.77 5.47 -1.89
C LEU A 97 9.19 6.07 -3.22
N GLU A 98 8.33 6.15 -4.22
CA GLU A 98 8.63 6.81 -5.50
C GLU A 98 9.01 8.28 -5.27
N ASP A 99 8.20 9.03 -4.51
CA ASP A 99 8.50 10.42 -4.16
C ASP A 99 9.81 10.53 -3.36
N SER A 100 10.07 9.60 -2.44
CA SER A 100 11.31 9.57 -1.65
C SER A 100 12.54 9.11 -2.43
N ASN A 101 12.41 8.19 -3.38
CA ASN A 101 13.51 7.74 -4.22
C ASN A 101 14.02 8.92 -5.07
N ASN A 102 13.12 9.84 -5.43
CA ASN A 102 13.44 11.08 -6.12
C ASN A 102 13.97 12.20 -5.20
N LYS A 103 13.42 12.36 -3.99
CA LYS A 103 13.69 13.54 -3.12
C LYS A 103 14.49 13.25 -1.85
N GLY A 104 14.66 11.98 -1.48
CA GLY A 104 15.48 11.51 -0.37
C GLY A 104 14.98 11.87 1.04
N TRP A 105 13.71 11.60 1.37
CA TRP A 105 13.14 11.98 2.68
C TRP A 105 12.81 10.81 3.62
N ILE A 106 12.71 9.58 3.11
CA ILE A 106 12.56 8.38 3.95
C ILE A 106 13.93 7.90 4.41
N SER A 107 14.08 7.74 5.73
CA SER A 107 15.32 7.26 6.36
C SER A 107 15.66 5.83 5.94
N GLU A 108 16.93 5.45 6.02
CA GLU A 108 17.35 4.07 5.77
C GLU A 108 16.69 3.07 6.73
N GLU A 109 16.51 3.47 7.99
CA GLU A 109 15.82 2.65 9.00
C GLU A 109 14.37 2.38 8.59
N ASP A 110 13.64 3.39 8.10
CA ASP A 110 12.26 3.22 7.65
C ASP A 110 12.19 2.46 6.32
N GLN A 111 13.14 2.64 5.41
CA GLN A 111 13.25 1.83 4.18
C GLN A 111 13.38 0.33 4.52
N ILE A 112 14.23 -0.01 5.48
CA ILE A 112 14.39 -1.38 5.97
C ILE A 112 13.09 -1.91 6.60
N LYS A 113 12.38 -1.09 7.39
CA LYS A 113 11.07 -1.47 7.96
C LYS A 113 10.02 -1.75 6.87
N ILE A 114 9.91 -0.88 5.86
CA ILE A 114 8.99 -1.07 4.73
C ILE A 114 9.32 -2.39 4.02
N MET A 115 10.59 -2.60 3.67
CA MET A 115 11.05 -3.80 2.98
C MET A 115 10.72 -5.08 3.74
N ASN A 116 11.02 -5.11 5.04
CA ASN A 116 10.74 -6.28 5.88
C ASN A 116 9.25 -6.57 6.02
N GLN A 117 8.41 -5.54 6.18
CA GLN A 117 6.96 -5.72 6.22
C GLN A 117 6.42 -6.20 4.87
N ALA A 118 6.90 -5.65 3.75
CA ALA A 118 6.50 -6.04 2.41
C ALA A 118 6.86 -7.51 2.11
N PHE A 119 8.08 -7.93 2.44
CA PHE A 119 8.51 -9.30 2.23
C PHE A 119 7.72 -10.28 3.09
N SER A 120 7.52 -9.99 4.38
CA SER A 120 6.70 -10.83 5.25
C SER A 120 5.27 -10.94 4.74
N TRP A 121 4.67 -9.82 4.35
CA TRP A 121 3.32 -9.80 3.81
C TRP A 121 3.19 -10.66 2.54
N LEU A 122 4.02 -10.43 1.52
CA LEU A 122 3.89 -11.10 0.23
C LEU A 122 4.19 -12.62 0.29
N ILE A 123 5.04 -13.03 1.24
CA ILE A 123 5.33 -14.46 1.49
C ILE A 123 4.15 -15.16 2.17
N ASP A 124 3.37 -14.44 2.98
CA ASP A 124 2.32 -15.05 3.78
C ASP A 124 0.89 -14.70 3.30
N GLU A 125 0.72 -13.81 2.33
CA GLU A 125 -0.59 -13.36 1.83
C GLU A 125 -1.40 -14.51 1.25
N PRO A 126 -2.52 -14.92 1.88
CA PRO A 126 -3.33 -16.03 1.40
C PRO A 126 -4.36 -15.62 0.34
N ASP A 127 -4.64 -14.32 0.16
CA ASP A 127 -5.72 -13.85 -0.69
C ASP A 127 -5.27 -13.63 -2.13
N PHE A 128 -5.67 -14.55 -3.02
CA PHE A 128 -5.43 -14.50 -4.46
C PHE A 128 -6.63 -13.99 -5.27
N ARG A 129 -7.68 -13.47 -4.62
CA ARG A 129 -8.81 -12.88 -5.35
C ARG A 129 -8.28 -11.71 -6.18
N GLY A 130 -8.72 -11.63 -7.44
CA GLY A 130 -8.41 -10.50 -8.32
C GLY A 130 -9.52 -9.46 -8.35
N PHE A 131 -10.76 -9.91 -8.51
CA PHE A 131 -11.95 -9.07 -8.57
C PHE A 131 -13.09 -9.72 -7.79
N ASP A 132 -13.91 -8.89 -7.16
CA ASP A 132 -15.12 -9.25 -6.44
C ASP A 132 -16.24 -8.29 -6.85
N GLU A 133 -17.46 -8.80 -7.05
CA GLU A 133 -18.57 -7.99 -7.57
C GLU A 133 -19.00 -6.86 -6.61
N GLU A 134 -18.84 -7.06 -5.31
CA GLU A 134 -19.21 -6.08 -4.29
C GLU A 134 -18.03 -5.18 -3.93
N LEU A 135 -16.84 -5.77 -3.77
CA LEU A 135 -15.66 -5.07 -3.29
C LEU A 135 -14.83 -4.42 -4.41
N GLY A 136 -15.07 -4.80 -5.66
CA GLY A 136 -14.28 -4.39 -6.82
C GLY A 136 -12.93 -5.10 -6.89
N TRP A 137 -11.88 -4.37 -7.29
CA TRP A 137 -10.54 -4.94 -7.48
C TRP A 137 -9.83 -5.22 -6.15
N ILE A 138 -9.31 -6.44 -6.01
CA ILE A 138 -8.52 -6.90 -4.86
C ILE A 138 -7.09 -7.15 -5.33
N HIS A 139 -6.36 -6.08 -5.63
CA HIS A 139 -5.07 -6.15 -6.31
C HIS A 139 -3.86 -6.42 -5.40
N ALA A 140 -3.97 -7.35 -4.44
CA ALA A 140 -2.93 -7.57 -3.43
C ALA A 140 -1.54 -7.78 -4.05
N PHE A 141 -1.40 -8.73 -4.97
CA PHE A 141 -0.11 -9.01 -5.61
C PHE A 141 0.30 -7.98 -6.68
N ALA A 142 -0.66 -7.32 -7.33
CA ALA A 142 -0.35 -6.26 -8.30
C ALA A 142 0.20 -5.01 -7.58
N HIS A 143 -0.48 -4.51 -6.55
CA HIS A 143 0.04 -3.43 -5.71
C HIS A 143 1.31 -3.86 -4.95
N GLY A 144 1.42 -5.14 -4.60
CA GLY A 144 2.66 -5.72 -4.10
C GLY A 144 3.82 -5.58 -5.09
N ALA A 145 3.59 -5.81 -6.38
CA ALA A 145 4.59 -5.62 -7.42
C ALA A 145 4.97 -4.14 -7.60
N ASP A 146 4.01 -3.21 -7.49
CA ASP A 146 4.29 -1.77 -7.49
C ASP A 146 5.21 -1.40 -6.33
N LEU A 147 4.92 -1.89 -5.12
CA LEU A 147 5.77 -1.67 -3.95
C LEU A 147 7.18 -2.26 -4.11
N LEU A 148 7.28 -3.49 -4.63
CA LEU A 148 8.58 -4.11 -4.90
C LEU A 148 9.39 -3.32 -5.93
N THR A 149 8.74 -2.72 -6.92
CA THR A 149 9.38 -1.88 -7.95
C THR A 149 10.05 -0.65 -7.34
N GLU A 150 9.47 -0.08 -6.28
CA GLU A 150 10.08 1.05 -5.57
C GLU A 150 11.13 0.62 -4.54
N ILE A 151 10.94 -0.55 -3.92
CA ILE A 151 11.91 -1.15 -2.98
C ILE A 151 13.27 -1.39 -3.65
N VAL A 152 13.30 -1.92 -4.88
CA VAL A 152 14.56 -2.20 -5.58
C VAL A 152 15.39 -0.95 -5.90
N LYS A 153 14.78 0.25 -5.85
CA LYS A 153 15.44 1.54 -6.09
C LYS A 153 16.02 2.15 -4.82
N MET A 154 15.70 1.62 -3.64
CA MET A 154 16.19 2.12 -2.36
C MET A 154 17.70 1.93 -2.21
N LYS A 155 18.36 2.88 -1.54
CA LYS A 155 19.82 2.85 -1.38
C LYS A 155 20.32 1.66 -0.56
N CYS A 156 19.50 1.17 0.38
CA CYS A 156 19.84 0.03 1.23
C CYS A 156 19.55 -1.33 0.59
N PHE A 157 18.98 -1.37 -0.62
CA PHE A 157 18.61 -2.62 -1.27
C PHE A 157 19.86 -3.43 -1.65
N SER A 158 19.89 -4.70 -1.25
CA SER A 158 21.03 -5.59 -1.45
C SER A 158 20.77 -6.69 -2.47
N LYS A 159 21.84 -7.40 -2.86
CA LYS A 159 21.74 -8.61 -3.69
C LYS A 159 20.93 -9.72 -2.99
N ASP A 160 21.04 -9.84 -1.68
CA ASP A 160 20.30 -10.87 -0.92
C ASP A 160 18.79 -10.56 -0.92
N ASP A 161 18.41 -9.28 -0.93
CA ASP A 161 17.02 -8.87 -1.06
C ASP A 161 16.44 -9.21 -2.44
N SER A 162 17.26 -9.19 -3.48
CA SER A 162 16.85 -9.66 -4.82
C SER A 162 16.46 -11.13 -4.82
N LEU A 163 17.18 -11.98 -4.06
CA LEU A 163 16.84 -13.40 -3.93
C LEU A 163 15.52 -13.61 -3.17
N LYS A 164 15.22 -12.76 -2.19
CA LYS A 164 13.92 -12.78 -1.48
C LYS A 164 12.78 -12.42 -2.43
N ILE A 165 12.95 -11.40 -3.28
CA ILE A 165 11.96 -11.03 -4.31
C ILE A 165 11.71 -12.20 -5.27
N LEU A 166 12.75 -12.87 -5.76
CA LEU A 166 12.58 -14.05 -6.62
C LEU A 166 11.83 -15.19 -5.90
N THR A 167 12.06 -15.36 -4.60
CA THR A 167 11.33 -16.34 -3.78
C THR A 167 9.84 -15.96 -3.67
N ILE A 168 9.53 -14.68 -3.46
CA ILE A 168 8.16 -14.15 -3.45
C ILE A 168 7.49 -14.40 -4.80
N ILE A 169 8.13 -14.01 -5.91
CA ILE A 169 7.57 -14.20 -7.25
C ILE A 169 7.33 -15.69 -7.53
N LYS A 170 8.28 -16.56 -7.18
CA LYS A 170 8.11 -18.01 -7.31
C LYS A 170 6.87 -18.50 -6.57
N ARG A 171 6.69 -18.09 -5.32
CA ARG A 171 5.50 -18.44 -4.52
C ARG A 171 4.20 -17.98 -5.17
N VAL A 172 4.16 -16.74 -5.64
CA VAL A 172 2.93 -16.15 -6.21
C VAL A 172 2.59 -16.76 -7.58
N MET A 173 3.60 -17.11 -8.38
CA MET A 173 3.42 -17.69 -9.72
C MET A 173 3.19 -19.21 -9.71
N ILE A 174 3.71 -19.91 -8.69
CA ILE A 174 3.62 -21.37 -8.54
C ILE A 174 2.72 -21.64 -7.34
N THR A 175 1.42 -21.48 -7.53
CA THR A 175 0.43 -21.99 -6.58
C THR A 175 0.09 -23.43 -6.97
N ASP A 176 0.14 -24.35 -6.01
CA ASP A 176 -0.20 -25.76 -6.24
C ASP A 176 -1.66 -25.92 -6.76
N ASP A 177 -2.51 -24.92 -6.51
CA ASP A 177 -3.91 -24.87 -6.95
C ASP A 177 -4.10 -24.67 -8.46
N ILE A 178 -3.12 -24.08 -9.17
CA ILE A 178 -3.19 -23.94 -10.65
C ILE A 178 -2.84 -25.28 -11.35
N LEU A 179 -2.16 -26.20 -10.64
CA LEU A 179 -1.82 -27.52 -11.17
C LEU A 179 -2.88 -28.59 -10.89
N THR A 180 -3.92 -28.31 -10.08
CA THR A 180 -5.01 -29.24 -9.79
C THR A 180 -6.27 -29.06 -10.64
N LEU A 181 -6.24 -28.22 -11.69
CA LEU A 181 -7.24 -28.27 -12.76
C LEU A 181 -6.99 -29.48 -13.68
N ASN A 182 -7.04 -30.69 -13.13
CA ASN A 182 -7.23 -31.95 -13.82
C ASN A 182 -7.59 -33.01 -12.75
N GLY A 183 -8.88 -33.15 -12.50
CA GLY A 183 -9.49 -34.22 -11.71
C GLY A 183 -10.95 -34.36 -12.08
#